data_AF-A0A933SEU6-F1
#
_entry.id   AF-A0A933SEU6-F1
#
_cell.length_a   1.000
_cell.length_b   1.000
_cell.length_c   1.000
_cell.angle_alpha   90.00
_cell.angle_beta   90.00
_cell.angle_gamma   90.00
#
_symmetry.space_group_name_H-M   'P 1'
#
loop_
_entity.id
_entity.type
_entity.pdbx_description
1 polymer ?
#
loop_
_entity_poly.entity_id
_entity_poly.type
_entity_poly.pdbx_seq_one_letter_code
_entity_poly.pdbx_strand_id
1 'polypeptide(L)'
;MYGHTHRIHFIGIGGSGMSGLAEVLLNMGYSVAGSDLKSSEVTDRIVALGGRVFVGHAASNVEGAQVAVYSSAVRPENPELVAARAAGIPVIARADMLAELMRMKYGVAVGGSHGKTTTTSMVASVLSRGGMDPTIVVGGRLRALGSNAKLGHGRFLVAEADESDGSFLRLAPAVTVITNIDREHLDHYKDLDEIRQAFTYFANRVPFYGVAVMCVDDEHVRQILPQVAKRTLLYGTREDAEVRAAKIEMLPHGSRFEVVAAGEPLGSVTLHVPGRHNVLNALAAVAIGLELEIAFAHIAEALDGFRGVGRRFELRGEVHGVRVVDDYGHHPTEVAATLSAAKQQGGRVLVIFQPHRYSRTDALREEFGRCFGDADQVWVLDVYAAGETPIPGVTGHTVVEAAHAVGATHVTYAASGPEAAAAAAAAAKSGDVILTLGAGDVSKLGEHVLGHLRGGAEGRKA
;
A
#
# COMPACT_ATOMS: atom_id res chain seq x y z
N MET A 1 1.04 25.42 9.83
CA MET A 1 0.14 26.58 9.92
C MET A 1 0.94 27.81 10.25
N TYR A 2 0.78 28.88 9.47
CA TYR A 2 1.22 30.22 9.87
C TYR A 2 0.09 30.86 10.71
N GLY A 3 0.43 31.56 11.81
CA GLY A 3 -0.52 32.32 12.63
C GLY A 3 -1.03 31.61 13.90
N HIS A 4 -2.08 32.16 14.51
CA HIS A 4 -2.62 31.80 15.83
C HIS A 4 -3.22 30.38 15.96
N THR A 5 -3.23 29.56 14.91
CA THR A 5 -3.87 28.22 14.91
C THR A 5 -2.96 27.18 15.56
N HIS A 6 -3.21 26.91 16.84
CA HIS A 6 -2.47 25.93 17.65
C HIS A 6 -3.33 24.77 18.17
N ARG A 7 -4.66 24.91 18.21
CA ARG A 7 -5.58 23.90 18.75
C ARG A 7 -6.33 23.19 17.64
N ILE A 8 -6.00 21.92 17.43
CA ILE A 8 -6.50 21.08 16.34
C ILE A 8 -7.33 19.94 16.95
N HIS A 9 -8.56 19.75 16.47
CA HIS A 9 -9.42 18.66 16.92
C HIS A 9 -9.61 17.59 15.83
N PHE A 10 -9.39 16.32 16.15
CA PHE A 10 -9.55 15.20 15.22
C PHE A 10 -10.82 14.41 15.52
N ILE A 11 -11.72 14.27 14.55
CA ILE A 11 -12.93 13.45 14.65
C ILE A 11 -12.64 12.08 14.02
N GLY A 12 -12.62 11.03 14.85
CA GLY A 12 -12.13 9.70 14.48
C GLY A 12 -10.61 9.56 14.61
N ILE A 13 -10.04 10.06 15.72
CA ILE A 13 -8.59 10.16 15.94
C ILE A 13 -7.89 8.78 16.05
N GLY A 14 -8.62 7.72 16.41
CA GLY A 14 -8.11 6.35 16.52
C GLY A 14 -7.89 5.66 15.17
N GLY A 15 -8.35 6.24 14.06
CA GLY A 15 -8.06 5.73 12.72
C GLY A 15 -6.56 5.75 12.41
N SER A 16 -6.06 4.74 11.69
CA SER A 16 -4.63 4.59 11.38
C SER A 16 -4.02 5.81 10.67
N GLY A 17 -4.76 6.40 9.71
CA GLY A 17 -4.34 7.62 9.02
C GLY A 17 -4.58 8.91 9.80
N MET A 18 -5.44 8.91 10.82
CA MET A 18 -5.75 10.10 11.64
C MET A 18 -4.78 10.24 12.80
N SER A 19 -4.55 9.16 13.53
CA SER A 19 -3.59 9.07 14.63
C SER A 19 -2.18 9.48 14.20
N GLY A 20 -1.72 9.01 13.04
CA GLY A 20 -0.42 9.42 12.49
C GLY A 20 -0.28 10.93 12.31
N LEU A 21 -1.31 11.61 11.79
CA LEU A 21 -1.30 13.07 11.63
C LEU A 21 -1.34 13.79 12.99
N ALA A 22 -2.14 13.27 13.93
CA ALA A 22 -2.24 13.80 15.29
C ALA A 22 -0.89 13.72 16.04
N GLU A 23 -0.19 12.59 15.96
CA GLU A 23 1.15 12.42 16.55
C GLU A 23 2.17 13.42 15.99
N VAL A 24 2.15 13.64 14.67
CA VAL A 24 3.04 14.61 14.01
C VAL A 24 2.79 16.02 14.52
N LEU A 25 1.52 16.43 14.63
CA LEU A 25 1.15 17.76 15.12
C LEU A 25 1.53 17.95 16.59
N LEU A 26 1.30 16.96 17.45
CA LEU A 26 1.73 17.01 18.86
C LEU A 26 3.23 17.27 18.98
N ASN A 27 4.05 16.56 18.20
CA ASN A 27 5.50 16.73 18.21
C ASN A 27 5.96 18.06 17.60
N MET A 28 5.20 18.62 16.68
CA MET A 28 5.43 19.98 16.17
C MET A 28 4.98 21.06 17.17
N GLY A 29 4.49 20.69 18.36
CA GLY A 29 4.09 21.60 19.43
C GLY A 29 2.65 22.11 19.32
N TYR A 30 1.82 21.50 18.48
CA TYR A 30 0.39 21.84 18.42
C TYR A 30 -0.36 21.17 19.58
N SER A 31 -1.39 21.84 20.08
CA SER A 31 -2.35 21.24 21.02
C SER A 31 -3.35 20.40 20.24
N VAL A 32 -3.29 19.08 20.41
CA VAL A 32 -4.19 18.15 19.72
C VAL A 32 -5.23 17.60 20.68
N ALA A 33 -6.50 17.71 20.27
CA ALA A 33 -7.62 16.99 20.85
C ALA A 33 -8.25 16.08 19.80
N GLY A 34 -9.06 15.11 20.21
CA GLY A 34 -9.85 14.35 19.26
C GLY A 34 -10.84 13.40 19.92
N SER A 35 -11.73 12.84 19.12
CA SER A 35 -12.75 11.89 19.54
C SER A 35 -12.65 10.59 18.76
N ASP A 36 -13.00 9.48 19.41
CA ASP A 36 -13.25 8.21 18.73
C ASP A 36 -14.38 7.43 19.43
N LEU A 37 -15.00 6.48 18.75
CA LEU A 37 -16.12 5.71 19.30
C LEU A 37 -15.69 4.81 20.47
N LYS A 38 -14.43 4.36 20.47
CA LYS A 38 -13.87 3.45 21.47
C LYS A 38 -12.44 3.84 21.81
N SER A 39 -12.01 3.57 23.03
CA SER A 39 -10.58 3.60 23.35
C SER A 39 -9.87 2.41 22.69
N SER A 40 -8.60 2.62 22.40
CA SER A 40 -7.69 1.65 21.78
C SER A 40 -6.25 2.00 22.15
N GLU A 41 -5.32 1.08 21.91
CA GLU A 41 -3.88 1.34 22.09
C GLU A 41 -3.42 2.60 21.33
N VAL A 42 -4.05 2.89 20.18
CA VAL A 42 -3.77 4.07 19.36
C VAL A 42 -4.19 5.35 20.08
N THR A 43 -5.40 5.40 20.63
CA THR A 43 -5.88 6.58 21.36
C THR A 43 -5.11 6.78 22.66
N ASP A 44 -4.73 5.69 23.34
CA ASP A 44 -3.96 5.75 24.57
C ASP A 44 -2.57 6.33 24.32
N ARG A 45 -1.96 6.00 23.18
CA ARG A 45 -0.70 6.59 22.74
C ARG A 45 -0.80 8.09 22.49
N ILE A 46 -1.88 8.57 21.88
CA ILE A 46 -2.11 10.02 21.69
C ILE A 46 -2.16 10.73 23.04
N VAL A 47 -2.85 10.16 24.03
CA VAL A 47 -2.90 10.71 25.39
C VAL A 47 -1.51 10.72 26.03
N ALA A 48 -0.74 9.64 25.88
CA ALA A 48 0.62 9.56 26.40
C ALA A 48 1.57 10.62 25.77
N LEU A 49 1.32 11.03 24.52
CA LEU A 49 2.03 12.11 23.84
C LEU A 49 1.52 13.52 24.21
N GLY A 50 0.58 13.63 25.15
CA GLY A 50 0.04 14.91 25.64
C GLY A 50 -1.21 15.40 24.91
N GLY A 51 -1.78 14.58 24.01
CA GLY A 51 -3.07 14.87 23.38
C GLY A 51 -4.25 14.63 24.32
N ARG A 52 -5.41 15.21 23.99
CA ARG A 52 -6.67 14.95 24.69
C ARG A 52 -7.58 14.08 23.83
N VAL A 53 -8.03 12.93 24.35
CA VAL A 53 -8.96 12.06 23.63
C VAL A 53 -10.30 11.94 24.36
N PHE A 54 -11.39 12.08 23.62
CA PHE A 54 -12.76 11.87 24.06
C PHE A 54 -13.29 10.54 23.51
N VAL A 55 -14.00 9.78 24.34
CA VAL A 55 -14.70 8.57 23.89
C VAL A 55 -16.16 8.92 23.59
N GLY A 56 -16.60 8.62 22.37
CA GLY A 56 -17.89 9.02 21.83
C GLY A 56 -17.87 10.43 21.22
N HIS A 57 -18.92 10.74 20.45
CA HIS A 57 -19.06 12.01 19.77
C HIS A 57 -20.06 12.93 20.45
N ALA A 58 -19.63 14.13 20.85
CA ALA A 58 -20.47 15.14 21.47
C ALA A 58 -20.11 16.53 20.94
N ALA A 59 -21.12 17.39 20.74
CA ALA A 59 -20.93 18.74 20.22
C ALA A 59 -19.92 19.57 21.05
N SER A 60 -19.84 19.33 22.36
CA SER A 60 -18.90 20.01 23.26
C SER A 60 -17.43 19.61 23.05
N ASN A 61 -17.14 18.48 22.38
CA ASN A 61 -15.77 18.01 22.18
C ASN A 61 -14.94 18.96 21.30
N VAL A 62 -15.57 19.71 20.39
CA VAL A 62 -14.89 20.65 19.49
C VAL A 62 -14.72 22.05 20.08
N GLU A 63 -15.18 22.29 21.31
CA GLU A 63 -15.08 23.60 21.95
C GLU A 63 -13.63 24.06 22.08
N GLY A 64 -13.38 25.29 21.63
CA GLY A 64 -12.04 25.89 21.64
C GLY A 64 -11.11 25.40 20.53
N ALA A 65 -11.51 24.42 19.71
CA ALA A 65 -10.77 24.03 18.52
C ALA A 65 -10.71 25.20 17.53
N GLN A 66 -9.57 25.34 16.85
CA GLN A 66 -9.37 26.34 15.80
C GLN A 66 -9.45 25.74 14.40
N VAL A 67 -9.41 24.42 14.31
CA VAL A 67 -9.68 23.63 13.11
C VAL A 67 -10.14 22.24 13.56
N ALA A 68 -11.10 21.66 12.85
CA ALA A 68 -11.53 20.29 13.01
C ALA A 68 -11.13 19.47 11.77
N VAL A 69 -10.45 18.34 12.01
CA VAL A 69 -10.03 17.38 10.99
C VAL A 69 -10.90 16.15 11.11
N TYR A 70 -11.49 15.67 10.01
CA TYR A 70 -12.35 14.49 10.04
C TYR A 70 -11.85 13.38 9.10
N SER A 71 -12.12 12.14 9.50
CA SER A 71 -11.85 10.97 8.66
C SER A 71 -13.01 10.74 7.67
N SER A 72 -12.75 10.02 6.58
CA SER A 72 -13.79 9.65 5.61
C SER A 72 -14.91 8.78 6.20
N ALA A 73 -14.68 8.14 7.36
CA ALA A 73 -15.69 7.36 8.07
C ALA A 73 -16.69 8.23 8.87
N VAL A 74 -16.40 9.53 9.04
CA VAL A 74 -17.27 10.44 9.78
C VAL A 74 -18.41 10.91 8.88
N ARG A 75 -19.64 10.56 9.25
CA ARG A 75 -20.86 10.99 8.54
C ARG A 75 -21.16 12.49 8.74
N PRO A 76 -21.79 13.17 7.77
CA PRO A 76 -22.11 14.60 7.86
C PRO A 76 -22.95 14.99 9.09
N GLU A 77 -23.76 14.07 9.61
CA GLU A 77 -24.64 14.26 10.78
C GLU A 77 -23.89 14.13 12.11
N ASN A 78 -22.57 13.87 12.10
CA ASN A 78 -21.79 13.75 13.32
C ASN A 78 -21.93 15.04 14.16
N PRO A 79 -22.25 14.94 15.47
CA PRO A 79 -22.53 16.11 16.29
C PRO A 79 -21.35 17.08 16.40
N GLU A 80 -20.10 16.59 16.32
CA GLU A 80 -18.89 17.42 16.33
C GLU A 80 -18.72 18.19 15.02
N LEU A 81 -18.99 17.55 13.87
CA LEU A 81 -18.94 18.22 12.57
C LEU A 81 -19.99 19.33 12.48
N VAL A 82 -21.21 19.04 12.90
CA VAL A 82 -22.31 20.02 12.91
C VAL A 82 -21.97 21.19 13.84
N ALA A 83 -21.48 20.92 15.04
CA ALA A 83 -21.10 21.94 16.01
C ALA A 83 -19.93 22.81 15.51
N ALA A 84 -18.88 22.19 14.93
CA ALA A 84 -17.73 22.92 14.39
C ALA A 84 -18.17 23.91 13.28
N ARG A 85 -19.02 23.45 12.36
CA ARG A 85 -19.57 24.30 11.29
C ARG A 85 -20.42 25.44 11.85
N ALA A 86 -21.30 25.15 12.81
CA ALA A 86 -22.15 26.16 13.44
C ALA A 86 -21.33 27.23 14.19
N ALA A 87 -20.19 26.84 14.77
CA ALA A 87 -19.25 27.73 15.45
C ALA A 87 -18.29 28.46 14.50
N GLY A 88 -18.37 28.26 13.19
CA GLY A 88 -17.45 28.84 12.20
C GLY A 88 -16.02 28.29 12.28
N ILE A 89 -15.81 27.15 12.94
CA ILE A 89 -14.52 26.47 13.01
C ILE A 89 -14.25 25.82 11.63
N PRO A 90 -13.11 26.11 10.99
CA PRO A 90 -12.73 25.44 9.75
C PRO A 90 -12.76 23.91 9.89
N VAL A 91 -13.45 23.25 8.98
CA VAL A 91 -13.54 21.78 8.93
C VAL A 91 -12.83 21.31 7.67
N ILE A 92 -11.81 20.47 7.82
CA ILE A 92 -11.01 19.96 6.71
C ILE A 92 -10.90 18.43 6.74
N ALA A 93 -10.75 17.81 5.58
CA ALA A 93 -10.60 16.37 5.51
C ALA A 93 -9.18 15.94 5.94
N ARG A 94 -9.02 14.68 6.31
CA ARG A 94 -7.71 14.05 6.58
C ARG A 94 -6.65 14.37 5.51
N ALA A 95 -7.03 14.25 4.22
CA ALA A 95 -6.11 14.49 3.12
C ALA A 95 -5.63 15.95 3.04
N ASP A 96 -6.49 16.90 3.37
CA ASP A 96 -6.13 18.33 3.41
C ASP A 96 -5.12 18.59 4.53
N MET A 97 -5.31 17.96 5.71
CA MET A 97 -4.33 18.05 6.79
C MET A 97 -2.98 17.44 6.41
N LEU A 98 -2.96 16.29 5.72
CA LEU A 98 -1.72 15.70 5.20
C LEU A 98 -1.03 16.64 4.20
N ALA A 99 -1.78 17.28 3.31
CA ALA A 99 -1.24 18.26 2.37
C ALA A 99 -0.59 19.45 3.10
N GLU A 100 -1.22 19.96 4.16
CA GLU A 100 -0.65 21.04 4.98
C GLU A 100 0.59 20.62 5.77
N LEU A 101 0.64 19.39 6.28
CA LEU A 101 1.87 18.84 6.86
C LEU A 101 3.00 18.75 5.84
N MET A 102 2.69 18.30 4.61
CA MET A 102 3.65 18.28 3.50
C MET A 102 4.15 19.67 3.10
N ARG A 103 3.39 20.74 3.30
CA ARG A 103 3.88 22.11 3.06
C ARG A 103 4.93 22.56 4.08
N MET A 104 4.92 21.98 5.28
CA MET A 104 5.82 22.35 6.37
C MET A 104 7.12 21.51 6.40
N LYS A 105 7.14 20.38 5.70
CA LYS A 105 8.27 19.45 5.61
C LYS A 105 8.67 19.23 4.15
N TYR A 106 9.83 18.65 3.88
CA TYR A 106 10.15 18.15 2.55
C TYR A 106 9.36 16.86 2.29
N GLY A 107 8.21 17.00 1.62
CA GLY A 107 7.32 15.88 1.30
C GLY A 107 7.86 14.99 0.20
N VAL A 108 7.99 13.69 0.46
CA VAL A 108 8.16 12.63 -0.53
C VAL A 108 6.83 11.89 -0.65
N ALA A 109 6.11 12.11 -1.74
CA ALA A 109 4.79 11.54 -1.98
C ALA A 109 4.90 10.38 -2.98
N VAL A 110 4.56 9.17 -2.55
CA VAL A 110 4.67 7.96 -3.36
C VAL A 110 3.30 7.56 -3.88
N GLY A 111 3.07 7.78 -5.18
CA GLY A 111 1.86 7.39 -5.90
C GLY A 111 2.11 6.32 -6.97
N GLY A 112 1.03 5.93 -7.62
CA GLY A 112 0.98 4.92 -8.69
C GLY A 112 -0.05 3.85 -8.36
N SER A 113 -0.56 3.11 -9.33
CA SER A 113 -1.65 2.14 -9.09
C SER A 113 -1.21 1.03 -8.12
N HIS A 114 0.00 0.50 -8.30
CA HIS A 114 0.52 -0.62 -7.53
C HIS A 114 1.87 -0.33 -6.87
N GLY A 115 2.14 -0.98 -5.73
CA GLY A 115 3.45 -0.92 -5.07
C GLY A 115 3.69 0.32 -4.20
N LYS A 116 2.71 1.22 -4.04
CA LYS A 116 2.81 2.44 -3.23
C LYS A 116 3.30 2.18 -1.81
N THR A 117 2.59 1.34 -1.05
CA THR A 117 2.91 1.07 0.36
C THR A 117 4.32 0.46 0.52
N THR A 118 4.69 -0.50 -0.34
CA THR A 118 6.03 -1.13 -0.30
C THR A 118 7.13 -0.13 -0.63
N THR A 119 6.94 0.66 -1.69
CA THR A 119 7.90 1.69 -2.10
C THR A 119 8.06 2.77 -1.03
N THR A 120 6.95 3.27 -0.47
CA THR A 120 6.96 4.23 0.64
C THR A 120 7.75 3.69 1.84
N SER A 121 7.60 2.41 2.12
CA SER A 121 8.31 1.72 3.21
C SER A 121 9.81 1.57 2.95
N MET A 122 10.21 1.25 1.71
CA MET A 122 11.61 1.17 1.31
C MET A 122 12.28 2.55 1.34
N VAL A 123 11.61 3.58 0.80
CA VAL A 123 12.08 4.99 0.86
C VAL A 123 12.28 5.41 2.32
N ALA A 124 11.30 5.14 3.18
CA ALA A 124 11.41 5.42 4.60
C ALA A 124 12.60 4.72 5.28
N SER A 125 12.87 3.47 4.93
CA SER A 125 14.04 2.71 5.42
C SER A 125 15.35 3.37 4.99
N VAL A 126 15.46 3.70 3.71
CA VAL A 126 16.64 4.35 3.11
C VAL A 126 16.91 5.70 3.76
N LEU A 127 15.90 6.57 3.87
CA LEU A 127 16.05 7.89 4.50
C LEU A 127 16.40 7.78 6.00
N SER A 128 15.80 6.81 6.71
CA SER A 128 16.12 6.56 8.11
C SER A 128 17.59 6.13 8.28
N ARG A 129 18.06 5.20 7.43
CA ARG A 129 19.45 4.73 7.44
C ARG A 129 20.44 5.81 7.05
N GLY A 130 20.05 6.70 6.14
CA GLY A 130 20.82 7.89 5.76
C GLY A 130 20.87 8.99 6.83
N GLY A 131 20.30 8.77 8.02
CA GLY A 131 20.34 9.72 9.13
C GLY A 131 19.38 10.90 9.00
N MET A 132 18.41 10.84 8.07
CA MET A 132 17.47 11.94 7.83
C MET A 132 16.26 11.93 8.78
N ASP A 133 16.07 10.86 9.54
CA ASP A 133 14.98 10.62 10.49
C ASP A 133 13.60 11.13 10.01
N PRO A 134 13.06 10.57 8.91
CA PRO A 134 11.83 11.05 8.30
C PRO A 134 10.61 10.76 9.17
N THR A 135 9.63 11.67 9.12
CA THR A 135 8.25 11.33 9.47
C THR A 135 7.65 10.44 8.39
N ILE A 136 6.93 9.39 8.76
CA ILE A 136 6.39 8.39 7.83
C ILE A 136 4.89 8.27 8.05
N VAL A 137 4.11 8.33 6.97
CA VAL A 137 2.65 8.15 6.96
C VAL A 137 2.28 7.18 5.84
N VAL A 138 1.95 5.93 6.16
CA VAL A 138 1.60 4.87 5.19
C VAL A 138 0.20 4.33 5.41
N GLY A 139 -0.43 3.82 4.34
CA GLY A 139 -1.74 3.15 4.44
C GLY A 139 -1.69 1.80 5.16
N GLY A 140 -0.54 1.11 5.16
CA GLY A 140 -0.33 -0.22 5.77
C GLY A 140 0.66 -0.24 6.94
N ARG A 141 0.70 -1.36 7.68
CA ARG A 141 1.56 -1.54 8.86
C ARG A 141 2.98 -1.92 8.48
N LEU A 142 3.94 -1.05 8.83
CA LEU A 142 5.38 -1.29 8.66
C LEU A 142 5.86 -2.31 9.70
N ARG A 143 6.38 -3.48 9.26
CA ARG A 143 6.88 -4.52 10.19
C ARG A 143 8.02 -4.01 11.08
N ALA A 144 8.96 -3.25 10.52
CA ALA A 144 10.09 -2.68 11.26
C ALA A 144 9.67 -1.65 12.34
N LEU A 145 8.47 -1.07 12.23
CA LEU A 145 8.00 0.03 13.09
C LEU A 145 6.78 -0.34 13.92
N GLY A 146 6.17 -1.50 13.67
CA GLY A 146 4.96 -1.98 14.37
C GLY A 146 3.72 -1.09 14.20
N SER A 147 3.75 -0.08 13.33
CA SER A 147 2.75 1.00 13.20
C SER A 147 2.60 1.47 11.75
N ASN A 148 1.50 2.15 11.41
CA ASN A 148 1.24 2.76 10.10
C ASN A 148 1.81 4.19 10.00
N ALA A 149 2.29 4.73 11.11
CA ALA A 149 3.00 5.99 11.15
C ALA A 149 4.21 5.89 12.07
N LYS A 150 5.28 6.58 11.67
CA LYS A 150 6.45 6.83 12.52
C LYS A 150 6.66 8.33 12.56
N LEU A 151 6.75 8.85 13.76
CA LEU A 151 7.22 10.20 13.97
C LEU A 151 8.74 10.24 13.84
N GLY A 152 9.22 11.12 12.98
CA GLY A 152 10.65 11.44 12.86
C GLY A 152 10.88 12.92 13.13
N HIS A 153 12.02 13.24 13.71
CA HIS A 153 12.43 14.61 14.06
C HIS A 153 13.08 15.35 12.89
N GLY A 154 13.37 14.65 11.79
CA GLY A 154 13.92 15.22 10.58
C GLY A 154 12.96 16.10 9.80
N ARG A 155 13.50 16.73 8.75
CA ARG A 155 12.78 17.66 7.88
C ARG A 155 11.93 16.97 6.82
N PHE A 156 12.07 15.65 6.64
CA PHE A 156 11.36 14.90 5.61
C PHE A 156 10.04 14.31 6.13
N LEU A 157 9.05 14.27 5.24
CA LEU A 157 7.79 13.55 5.43
C LEU A 157 7.62 12.61 4.24
N VAL A 158 7.64 11.31 4.48
CA VAL A 158 7.41 10.28 3.46
C VAL A 158 5.97 9.81 3.61
N ALA A 159 5.17 9.95 2.55
CA ALA A 159 3.78 9.48 2.60
C ALA A 159 3.35 8.77 1.32
N GLU A 160 2.44 7.82 1.51
CA GLU A 160 1.66 7.22 0.43
C GLU A 160 0.65 8.25 -0.12
N ALA A 161 0.61 8.38 -1.44
CA ALA A 161 -0.26 9.27 -2.17
C ALA A 161 -1.37 8.46 -2.84
N ASP A 162 -2.60 8.64 -2.35
CA ASP A 162 -3.76 7.86 -2.76
C ASP A 162 -4.48 8.52 -3.95
N GLU A 163 -4.48 7.83 -5.08
CA GLU A 163 -5.15 8.26 -6.30
C GLU A 163 -6.64 7.91 -6.33
N SER A 164 -7.12 7.02 -5.47
CA SER A 164 -8.46 6.41 -5.57
C SER A 164 -9.63 7.40 -5.52
N ASP A 165 -9.45 8.53 -4.84
CA ASP A 165 -10.44 9.59 -4.65
C ASP A 165 -9.93 10.97 -5.12
N GLY A 166 -8.81 10.99 -5.85
CA GLY A 166 -8.14 12.21 -6.31
C GLY A 166 -7.47 13.04 -5.21
N SER A 167 -7.44 12.56 -3.96
CA SER A 167 -6.89 13.32 -2.83
C SER A 167 -5.39 13.61 -2.96
N PHE A 168 -4.62 12.74 -3.62
CA PHE A 168 -3.21 13.00 -3.92
C PHE A 168 -2.94 14.29 -4.70
N LEU A 169 -3.89 14.79 -5.50
CA LEU A 169 -3.75 16.03 -6.26
C LEU A 169 -3.63 17.26 -5.35
N ARG A 170 -4.10 17.15 -4.10
CA ARG A 170 -4.03 18.22 -3.09
C ARG A 170 -2.67 18.33 -2.44
N LEU A 171 -1.87 17.25 -2.47
CA LEU A 171 -0.55 17.20 -1.85
C LEU A 171 0.39 18.24 -2.47
N ALA A 172 1.33 18.75 -1.66
CA ALA A 172 2.35 19.71 -2.08
C ALA A 172 3.76 19.13 -1.83
N PRO A 173 4.15 18.06 -2.56
CA PRO A 173 5.42 17.38 -2.33
C PRO A 173 6.63 18.14 -2.89
N ALA A 174 7.80 17.91 -2.30
CA ALA A 174 9.08 18.27 -2.90
C ALA A 174 9.54 17.19 -3.91
N VAL A 175 9.18 15.93 -3.65
CA VAL A 175 9.48 14.77 -4.50
C VAL A 175 8.20 13.96 -4.71
N THR A 176 7.86 13.66 -5.96
CA THR A 176 6.82 12.69 -6.30
C THR A 176 7.43 11.42 -6.83
N VAL A 177 6.90 10.27 -6.45
CA VAL A 177 7.19 8.98 -7.09
C VAL A 177 5.95 8.50 -7.82
N ILE A 178 6.11 8.02 -9.05
CA ILE A 178 5.07 7.33 -9.81
C ILE A 178 5.60 5.93 -10.15
N THR A 179 5.06 4.92 -9.47
CA THR A 179 5.51 3.53 -9.63
C THR A 179 5.02 2.87 -10.92
N ASN A 180 3.78 3.14 -11.31
CA ASN A 180 3.08 2.66 -12.51
C ASN A 180 1.72 3.35 -12.61
N ILE A 181 1.05 3.21 -13.75
CA ILE A 181 -0.31 3.71 -13.98
C ILE A 181 -1.13 2.59 -14.62
N ASP A 182 -2.22 2.16 -13.98
CA ASP A 182 -3.10 1.09 -14.45
C ASP A 182 -4.59 1.52 -14.36
N ARG A 183 -5.48 0.73 -14.96
CA ARG A 183 -6.94 0.95 -14.95
C ARG A 183 -7.54 0.59 -13.59
N GLU A 184 -7.37 1.49 -12.63
CA GLU A 184 -7.90 1.35 -11.28
C GLU A 184 -8.88 2.47 -10.91
N HIS A 185 -9.75 2.22 -9.92
CA HIS A 185 -10.68 3.22 -9.38
C HIS A 185 -11.61 3.84 -10.42
N LEU A 186 -12.18 3.01 -11.31
CA LEU A 186 -13.11 3.43 -12.36
C LEU A 186 -14.48 3.90 -11.82
N ASP A 187 -14.70 3.79 -10.51
CA ASP A 187 -15.77 4.46 -9.77
C ASP A 187 -15.51 5.96 -9.56
N HIS A 188 -14.24 6.38 -9.64
CA HIS A 188 -13.82 7.78 -9.55
C HIS A 188 -13.39 8.34 -10.91
N TYR A 189 -12.57 7.60 -11.66
CA TYR A 189 -12.09 8.01 -12.97
C TYR A 189 -12.94 7.40 -14.09
N LYS A 190 -13.23 8.21 -15.10
CA LYS A 190 -13.98 7.80 -16.29
C LYS A 190 -13.25 6.72 -17.09
N ASP A 191 -11.95 6.93 -17.32
CA ASP A 191 -11.12 6.09 -18.17
C ASP A 191 -9.62 6.26 -17.87
N LEU A 192 -8.79 5.46 -18.55
CA LEU A 192 -7.34 5.48 -18.38
C LEU A 192 -6.70 6.80 -18.83
N ASP A 193 -7.33 7.58 -19.72
CA ASP A 193 -6.84 8.90 -20.09
C ASP A 193 -6.98 9.87 -18.93
N GLU A 194 -8.11 9.85 -18.21
CA GLU A 194 -8.30 10.68 -17.01
C GLU A 194 -7.32 10.31 -15.89
N ILE A 195 -7.06 9.02 -15.67
CA ILE A 195 -6.06 8.55 -14.70
C ILE A 195 -4.67 9.08 -15.09
N ARG A 196 -4.27 8.96 -16.36
CA ARG A 196 -3.00 9.50 -16.87
C ARG A 196 -2.90 11.01 -16.66
N GLN A 197 -3.96 11.77 -16.93
CA GLN A 197 -4.00 13.21 -16.68
C GLN A 197 -3.81 13.56 -15.20
N ALA A 198 -4.45 12.80 -14.30
CA ALA A 198 -4.28 12.97 -12.85
C ALA A 198 -2.83 12.74 -12.42
N PHE A 199 -2.17 11.69 -12.94
CA PHE A 199 -0.75 11.44 -12.67
C PHE A 199 0.19 12.47 -13.31
N THR A 200 -0.12 12.97 -14.52
CA THR A 200 0.60 14.10 -15.13
C THR A 200 0.50 15.35 -14.25
N TYR A 201 -0.68 15.65 -13.72
CA TYR A 201 -0.88 16.76 -12.80
C TYR A 201 -0.05 16.54 -11.52
N PHE A 202 -0.13 15.36 -10.93
CA PHE A 202 0.62 15.00 -9.73
C PHE A 202 2.14 15.14 -9.93
N ALA A 203 2.72 14.62 -11.02
CA ALA A 203 4.13 14.80 -11.36
C ALA A 203 4.53 16.29 -11.46
N ASN A 204 3.62 17.13 -11.96
CA ASN A 204 3.85 18.57 -12.10
C ASN A 204 3.64 19.37 -10.80
N ARG A 205 3.20 18.75 -9.71
CA ARG A 205 3.00 19.41 -8.40
C ARG A 205 4.30 19.73 -7.67
N VAL A 206 5.40 19.08 -8.03
CA VAL A 206 6.69 19.38 -7.41
C VAL A 206 7.11 20.83 -7.69
N PRO A 207 7.76 21.52 -6.72
CA PRO A 207 8.30 22.86 -6.93
C PRO A 207 9.41 22.85 -7.98
N PHE A 208 9.88 24.03 -8.42
CA PHE A 208 10.91 24.13 -9.47
C PHE A 208 12.24 23.44 -9.09
N TYR A 209 12.52 23.32 -7.79
CA TYR A 209 13.68 22.63 -7.24
C TYR A 209 13.41 21.16 -6.87
N GLY A 210 12.18 20.70 -7.05
CA GLY A 210 11.77 19.33 -6.77
C GLY A 210 12.05 18.39 -7.94
N VAL A 211 11.69 17.12 -7.76
CA VAL A 211 11.87 16.09 -8.79
C VAL A 211 10.72 15.09 -8.82
N ALA A 212 10.33 14.68 -10.03
CA ALA A 212 9.41 13.58 -10.27
C ALA A 212 10.20 12.30 -10.60
N VAL A 213 10.20 11.33 -9.69
CA VAL A 213 10.83 10.02 -9.84
C VAL A 213 9.85 9.06 -10.50
N MET A 214 10.16 8.56 -11.69
CA MET A 214 9.17 7.89 -12.55
C MET A 214 9.71 6.56 -13.13
N CYS A 215 8.89 5.50 -13.05
CA CYS A 215 9.24 4.17 -13.55
C CYS A 215 9.11 4.09 -15.07
N VAL A 216 10.21 3.99 -15.82
CA VAL A 216 10.17 3.91 -17.30
C VAL A 216 9.87 2.50 -17.82
N ASP A 217 9.79 1.50 -16.95
CA ASP A 217 9.34 0.17 -17.36
C ASP A 217 7.83 0.12 -17.62
N ASP A 218 7.08 1.09 -17.08
CA ASP A 218 5.63 1.23 -17.29
C ASP A 218 5.31 2.07 -18.52
N GLU A 219 4.55 1.51 -19.45
CA GLU A 219 4.24 2.17 -20.73
C GLU A 219 3.35 3.40 -20.56
N HIS A 220 2.45 3.43 -19.58
CA HIS A 220 1.58 4.58 -19.32
C HIS A 220 2.34 5.74 -18.68
N VAL A 221 3.32 5.45 -17.82
CA VAL A 221 4.28 6.42 -17.31
C VAL A 221 5.08 7.03 -18.46
N ARG A 222 5.59 6.21 -19.40
CA ARG A 222 6.31 6.71 -20.59
C ARG A 222 5.45 7.62 -21.46
N GLN A 223 4.17 7.29 -21.62
CA GLN A 223 3.22 8.11 -22.40
C GLN A 223 2.98 9.50 -21.82
N ILE A 224 3.06 9.66 -20.48
CA ILE A 224 2.88 10.96 -19.84
C ILE A 224 4.16 11.79 -19.73
N LEU A 225 5.35 11.18 -19.89
CA LEU A 225 6.65 11.88 -19.77
C LEU A 225 6.73 13.19 -20.57
N PRO A 226 6.29 13.27 -21.85
CA PRO A 226 6.37 14.52 -22.61
C PRO A 226 5.52 15.66 -22.05
N GLN A 227 4.58 15.36 -21.15
CA GLN A 227 3.66 16.31 -20.53
C GLN A 227 4.14 16.76 -19.12
N VAL A 228 5.25 16.19 -18.63
CA VAL A 228 5.85 16.57 -17.35
C VAL A 228 6.84 17.72 -17.60
N ALA A 229 6.49 18.92 -17.12
CA ALA A 229 7.30 20.13 -17.28
C ALA A 229 8.34 20.31 -16.15
N LYS A 230 8.30 19.43 -15.14
CA LYS A 230 9.23 19.43 -14.00
C LYS A 230 10.43 18.53 -14.29
N ARG A 231 11.49 18.70 -13.51
CA ARG A 231 12.64 17.80 -13.55
C ARG A 231 12.18 16.38 -13.22
N THR A 232 12.51 15.44 -14.09
CA THR A 232 12.26 14.01 -13.88
C THR A 232 13.56 13.29 -13.54
N LEU A 233 13.44 12.22 -12.76
CA LEU A 233 14.49 11.22 -12.57
C LEU A 233 13.90 9.86 -12.92
N LEU A 234 14.43 9.24 -13.98
CA LEU A 234 13.87 8.02 -14.55
C LEU A 234 14.53 6.78 -13.93
N TYR A 235 13.73 5.80 -13.51
CA TYR A 235 14.24 4.53 -12.98
C TYR A 235 13.58 3.32 -13.64
N GLY A 236 14.26 2.17 -13.66
CA GLY A 236 13.71 0.94 -14.25
C GLY A 236 14.76 -0.11 -14.58
N THR A 237 14.44 -1.02 -15.48
CA THR A 237 15.37 -2.02 -16.03
C THR A 237 15.81 -1.70 -17.46
N ARG A 238 15.11 -0.77 -18.13
CA ARG A 238 15.41 -0.31 -19.50
C ARG A 238 16.63 0.59 -19.57
N GLU A 239 17.21 0.70 -20.76
CA GLU A 239 18.41 1.51 -21.03
C GLU A 239 18.18 3.03 -20.92
N ASP A 240 16.94 3.49 -21.11
CA ASP A 240 16.53 4.89 -20.95
C ASP A 240 16.29 5.30 -19.49
N ALA A 241 16.55 4.42 -18.52
CA ALA A 241 16.53 4.73 -17.10
C ALA A 241 17.87 5.34 -16.62
N GLU A 242 17.80 6.43 -15.85
CA GLU A 242 18.96 7.05 -15.20
C GLU A 242 19.46 6.23 -14.00
N VAL A 243 18.53 5.61 -13.26
CA VAL A 243 18.81 4.66 -12.18
C VAL A 243 18.26 3.29 -12.55
N ARG A 244 19.15 2.35 -12.84
CA ARG A 244 18.81 1.08 -13.50
C ARG A 244 19.23 -0.14 -12.69
N ALA A 245 18.37 -1.16 -12.66
CA ALA A 245 18.79 -2.50 -12.23
C ALA A 245 19.35 -3.30 -13.41
N ALA A 246 20.55 -3.83 -13.23
CA ALA A 246 21.22 -4.75 -14.14
C ALA A 246 21.49 -6.10 -13.45
N LYS A 247 21.75 -7.15 -14.25
CA LYS A 247 22.08 -8.50 -13.78
C LYS A 247 21.15 -9.01 -12.67
N ILE A 248 19.84 -8.86 -12.90
CA ILE A 248 18.82 -9.26 -11.92
C ILE A 248 18.78 -10.78 -11.80
N GLU A 249 19.10 -11.27 -10.61
CA GLU A 249 19.00 -12.65 -10.20
C GLU A 249 17.84 -12.82 -9.22
N MET A 250 16.90 -13.71 -9.57
CA MET A 250 15.75 -14.03 -8.72
C MET A 250 16.14 -15.16 -7.76
N LEU A 251 16.08 -14.91 -6.45
CA LEU A 251 16.42 -15.87 -5.39
C LEU A 251 15.15 -16.43 -4.74
N PRO A 252 15.12 -17.63 -4.14
CA PRO A 252 13.87 -18.21 -3.61
C PRO A 252 13.04 -17.31 -2.68
N HIS A 253 13.67 -16.41 -1.92
CA HIS A 253 12.99 -15.50 -0.98
C HIS A 253 13.29 -14.02 -1.26
N GLY A 254 13.74 -13.68 -2.48
CA GLY A 254 14.32 -12.37 -2.69
C GLY A 254 14.85 -12.13 -4.09
N SER A 255 15.75 -11.16 -4.20
CA SER A 255 16.47 -10.91 -5.45
C SER A 255 17.82 -10.27 -5.15
N ARG A 256 18.73 -10.37 -6.12
CA ARG A 256 20.01 -9.66 -6.13
C ARG A 256 20.16 -8.98 -7.48
N PHE A 257 20.60 -7.73 -7.49
CA PHE A 257 20.80 -6.98 -8.73
C PHE A 257 21.89 -5.92 -8.56
N GLU A 258 22.53 -5.55 -9.67
CA GLU A 258 23.47 -4.43 -9.72
C GLU A 258 22.69 -3.13 -9.99
N VAL A 259 23.04 -2.06 -9.29
CA VAL A 259 22.54 -0.72 -9.55
C VAL A 259 23.54 0.03 -10.43
N VAL A 260 23.05 0.57 -11.53
CA VAL A 260 23.79 1.48 -12.42
C VAL A 260 23.11 2.84 -12.36
N ALA A 261 23.88 3.90 -12.12
CA ALA A 261 23.38 5.27 -12.11
C ALA A 261 24.21 6.15 -13.03
N ALA A 262 23.56 6.91 -13.92
CA ALA A 262 24.23 7.77 -14.90
C ALA A 262 25.32 7.05 -15.73
N GLY A 263 25.10 5.77 -16.03
CA GLY A 263 26.03 4.91 -16.79
C GLY A 263 27.09 4.19 -15.94
N GLU A 264 27.26 4.54 -14.66
CA GLU A 264 28.28 3.96 -13.79
C GLU A 264 27.70 2.91 -12.83
N PRO A 265 28.33 1.73 -12.69
CA PRO A 265 27.92 0.74 -11.71
C PRO A 265 28.25 1.20 -10.29
N LEU A 266 27.22 1.29 -9.42
CA LEU A 266 27.38 1.69 -8.02
C LEU A 266 27.65 0.51 -7.07
N GLY A 267 27.11 -0.66 -7.40
CA GLY A 267 27.27 -1.88 -6.62
C GLY A 267 26.00 -2.73 -6.61
N SER A 268 25.95 -3.75 -5.75
CA SER A 268 24.84 -4.70 -5.67
C SER A 268 23.87 -4.39 -4.53
N VAL A 269 22.59 -4.61 -4.78
CA VAL A 269 21.52 -4.64 -3.77
C VAL A 269 20.98 -6.05 -3.65
N THR A 270 20.75 -6.50 -2.41
CA THR A 270 20.04 -7.73 -2.09
C THR A 270 18.70 -7.36 -1.44
N LEU A 271 17.63 -8.02 -1.85
CA LEU A 271 16.30 -7.88 -1.26
C LEU A 271 15.86 -9.22 -0.69
N HIS A 272 15.18 -9.19 0.46
CA HIS A 272 14.56 -10.36 1.10
C HIS A 272 13.04 -10.37 0.95
N VAL A 273 12.55 -9.73 -0.12
CA VAL A 273 11.16 -9.78 -0.54
C VAL A 273 11.13 -10.31 -1.98
N PRO A 274 10.30 -11.33 -2.29
CA PRO A 274 10.30 -11.98 -3.59
C PRO A 274 9.61 -11.12 -4.66
N GLY A 275 9.79 -11.49 -5.93
CA GLY A 275 9.12 -10.85 -7.06
C GLY A 275 9.91 -9.72 -7.71
N ARG A 276 9.91 -9.69 -9.05
CA ARG A 276 10.58 -8.65 -9.86
C ARG A 276 10.02 -7.25 -9.62
N HIS A 277 8.72 -7.14 -9.32
CA HIS A 277 8.09 -5.87 -8.98
C HIS A 277 8.75 -5.20 -7.75
N ASN A 278 9.29 -5.98 -6.81
CA ASN A 278 10.01 -5.42 -5.67
C ASN A 278 11.40 -4.89 -6.00
N VAL A 279 12.03 -5.35 -7.10
CA VAL A 279 13.23 -4.71 -7.65
C VAL A 279 12.90 -3.29 -8.11
N LEU A 280 11.78 -3.10 -8.81
CA LEU A 280 11.32 -1.77 -9.25
C LEU A 280 10.98 -0.87 -8.06
N ASN A 281 10.24 -1.38 -7.07
CA ASN A 281 9.96 -0.64 -5.83
C ASN A 281 11.25 -0.21 -5.11
N ALA A 282 12.26 -1.09 -5.06
CA ALA A 282 13.55 -0.78 -4.47
C ALA A 282 14.33 0.25 -5.27
N LEU A 283 14.30 0.20 -6.61
CA LEU A 283 14.95 1.20 -7.46
C LEU A 283 14.37 2.60 -7.27
N ALA A 284 13.07 2.75 -7.03
CA ALA A 284 12.49 4.04 -6.65
C ALA A 284 13.10 4.58 -5.34
N ALA A 285 13.32 3.70 -4.35
CA ALA A 285 13.97 4.07 -3.10
C ALA A 285 15.47 4.39 -3.28
N VAL A 286 16.17 3.65 -4.16
CA VAL A 286 17.55 3.95 -4.55
C VAL A 286 17.63 5.32 -5.22
N ALA A 287 16.76 5.59 -6.19
CA ALA A 287 16.69 6.87 -6.91
C ALA A 287 16.52 8.05 -5.95
N ILE A 288 15.58 7.96 -5.00
CA ILE A 288 15.40 8.99 -3.98
C ILE A 288 16.62 9.10 -3.06
N GLY A 289 17.20 7.97 -2.63
CA GLY A 289 18.37 7.99 -1.77
C GLY A 289 19.56 8.69 -2.43
N LEU A 290 19.81 8.42 -3.70
CA LEU A 290 20.87 9.06 -4.49
C LEU A 290 20.57 10.55 -4.70
N GLU A 291 19.33 10.91 -5.03
CA GLU A 291 18.90 12.31 -5.19
C GLU A 291 19.14 13.14 -3.92
N LEU A 292 18.97 12.52 -2.74
CA LEU A 292 19.21 13.16 -1.45
C LEU A 292 20.63 12.95 -0.93
N GLU A 293 21.56 12.56 -1.81
CA GLU A 293 23.00 12.40 -1.53
C GLU A 293 23.32 11.39 -0.41
N ILE A 294 22.45 10.40 -0.21
CA ILE A 294 22.72 9.28 0.71
C ILE A 294 23.76 8.37 0.04
N ALA A 295 24.86 8.09 0.76
CA ALA A 295 25.88 7.17 0.28
C ALA A 295 25.27 5.81 -0.09
N PHE A 296 25.60 5.30 -1.29
CA PHE A 296 25.01 4.06 -1.83
C PHE A 296 25.14 2.87 -0.87
N ALA A 297 26.22 2.76 -0.11
CA ALA A 297 26.39 1.72 0.91
C ALA A 297 25.27 1.72 1.96
N HIS A 298 24.83 2.91 2.42
CA HIS A 298 23.71 3.02 3.36
C HIS A 298 22.36 2.69 2.70
N ILE A 299 22.19 3.03 1.42
CA ILE A 299 20.99 2.66 0.65
C ILE A 299 20.92 1.14 0.53
N ALA A 300 22.00 0.50 0.09
CA ALA A 300 22.08 -0.95 -0.08
C ALA A 300 21.85 -1.68 1.24
N GLU A 301 22.45 -1.22 2.33
CA GLU A 301 22.24 -1.79 3.67
C GLU A 301 20.79 -1.64 4.15
N ALA A 302 20.15 -0.50 3.90
CA ALA A 302 18.74 -0.29 4.27
C ALA A 302 17.78 -1.24 3.55
N LEU A 303 18.08 -1.55 2.28
CA LEU A 303 17.30 -2.46 1.44
C LEU A 303 17.58 -3.93 1.77
N ASP A 304 18.84 -4.26 2.07
CA ASP A 304 19.22 -5.59 2.60
C ASP A 304 18.55 -5.87 3.95
N GLY A 305 18.38 -4.86 4.80
CA GLY A 305 17.64 -4.96 6.06
C GLY A 305 16.11 -5.03 5.92
N PHE A 306 15.55 -4.79 4.73
CA PHE A 306 14.09 -4.72 4.54
C PHE A 306 13.44 -6.11 4.60
N ARG A 307 12.32 -6.22 5.33
CA ARG A 307 11.61 -7.50 5.58
C ARG A 307 10.12 -7.46 5.18
N GLY A 308 9.76 -6.53 4.32
CA GLY A 308 8.39 -6.40 3.81
C GLY A 308 7.45 -5.61 4.71
N VAL A 309 6.18 -5.59 4.29
CA VAL A 309 5.06 -4.88 4.91
C VAL A 309 3.98 -5.91 5.23
N GLY A 310 3.17 -5.68 6.27
CA GLY A 310 2.04 -6.56 6.57
C GLY A 310 1.11 -6.74 5.36
N ARG A 311 0.63 -7.97 5.14
CA ARG A 311 -0.19 -8.39 4.00
C ARG A 311 0.42 -8.15 2.61
N ARG A 312 1.74 -7.93 2.49
CA ARG A 312 2.43 -7.83 1.19
C ARG A 312 3.43 -8.97 1.10
N PHE A 313 3.01 -10.08 0.49
CA PHE A 313 3.68 -11.37 0.47
C PHE A 313 4.10 -11.81 1.88
N GLU A 314 3.17 -11.77 2.83
CA GLU A 314 3.44 -12.01 4.24
C GLU A 314 3.41 -13.51 4.57
N LEU A 315 4.56 -14.07 4.99
CA LEU A 315 4.59 -15.42 5.55
C LEU A 315 3.83 -15.45 6.88
N ARG A 316 2.71 -16.18 6.89
CA ARG A 316 1.87 -16.43 8.07
C ARG A 316 2.38 -17.57 8.93
N GLY A 317 3.01 -18.56 8.29
CA GLY A 317 3.62 -19.69 8.97
C GLY A 317 4.00 -20.79 8.00
N GLU A 318 4.70 -21.78 8.53
CA GLU A 318 5.08 -22.99 7.79
C GLU A 318 4.77 -24.22 8.64
N VAL A 319 4.13 -25.21 8.04
CA VAL A 319 3.74 -26.47 8.70
C VAL A 319 4.03 -27.62 7.75
N HIS A 320 4.83 -28.60 8.20
CA HIS A 320 5.21 -29.77 7.40
C HIS A 320 5.82 -29.43 6.02
N GLY A 321 6.61 -28.36 5.96
CA GLY A 321 7.22 -27.87 4.72
C GLY A 321 6.26 -27.14 3.77
N VAL A 322 4.99 -26.93 4.17
CA VAL A 322 4.01 -26.12 3.43
C VAL A 322 4.01 -24.71 3.99
N ARG A 323 4.25 -23.73 3.13
CA ARG A 323 4.24 -22.31 3.51
C ARG A 323 2.84 -21.74 3.31
N VAL A 324 2.38 -20.93 4.25
CA VAL A 324 1.13 -20.17 4.13
C VAL A 324 1.48 -18.69 4.05
N VAL A 325 1.08 -18.05 2.95
CA VAL A 325 1.41 -16.66 2.64
C VAL A 325 0.11 -15.87 2.44
N ASP A 326 0.04 -14.66 3.02
CA ASP A 326 -1.06 -13.72 2.84
C ASP A 326 -0.62 -12.54 1.96
N ASP A 327 -1.43 -12.18 0.98
CA ASP A 327 -1.16 -11.04 0.12
C ASP A 327 -2.41 -10.23 -0.21
N TYR A 328 -2.26 -8.91 -0.17
CA TYR A 328 -3.32 -7.93 -0.39
C TYR A 328 -3.69 -7.75 -1.86
N GLY A 329 -2.91 -8.31 -2.80
CA GLY A 329 -3.13 -8.20 -4.23
C GLY A 329 -4.56 -8.55 -4.62
N HIS A 330 -5.22 -7.64 -5.31
CA HIS A 330 -6.64 -7.76 -5.66
C HIS A 330 -6.94 -7.18 -7.05
N HIS A 331 -6.01 -6.43 -7.63
CA HIS A 331 -6.00 -6.13 -9.06
C HIS A 331 -5.34 -7.28 -9.85
N PRO A 332 -5.77 -7.62 -11.09
CA PRO A 332 -5.16 -8.68 -11.88
C PRO A 332 -3.64 -8.57 -12.03
N THR A 333 -3.10 -7.37 -12.20
CA THR A 333 -1.66 -7.08 -12.24
C THR A 333 -0.95 -7.50 -10.95
N GLU A 334 -1.55 -7.18 -9.79
CA GLU A 334 -1.01 -7.58 -8.49
C GLU A 334 -1.11 -9.09 -8.26
N VAL A 335 -2.23 -9.70 -8.65
CA VAL A 335 -2.43 -11.16 -8.57
C VAL A 335 -1.34 -11.88 -9.36
N ALA A 336 -1.14 -11.52 -10.63
CA ALA A 336 -0.10 -12.12 -11.46
C ALA A 336 1.30 -11.92 -10.86
N ALA A 337 1.60 -10.72 -10.36
CA ALA A 337 2.88 -10.42 -9.72
C ALA A 337 3.13 -11.25 -8.45
N THR A 338 2.10 -11.48 -7.64
CA THR A 338 2.16 -12.31 -6.43
C THR A 338 2.34 -13.79 -6.79
N LEU A 339 1.63 -14.30 -7.79
CA LEU A 339 1.77 -15.69 -8.23
C LEU A 339 3.15 -15.96 -8.82
N SER A 340 3.70 -15.02 -9.60
CA SER A 340 5.07 -15.11 -10.11
C SER A 340 6.11 -15.13 -8.97
N ALA A 341 5.92 -14.30 -7.95
CA ALA A 341 6.76 -14.29 -6.75
C ALA A 341 6.64 -15.58 -5.93
N ALA A 342 5.47 -16.21 -5.92
CA ALA A 342 5.26 -17.52 -5.28
C ALA A 342 5.93 -18.65 -6.07
N LYS A 343 5.81 -18.64 -7.40
CA LYS A 343 6.45 -19.62 -8.29
C LYS A 343 7.96 -19.61 -8.17
N GLN A 344 8.54 -18.42 -8.01
CA GLN A 344 9.96 -18.21 -7.74
C GLN A 344 10.47 -18.95 -6.50
N GLN A 345 9.61 -19.21 -5.51
CA GLN A 345 10.03 -19.92 -4.30
C GLN A 345 10.00 -21.45 -4.42
N GLY A 346 9.64 -21.99 -5.60
CA GLY A 346 9.54 -23.42 -5.87
C GLY A 346 8.30 -24.08 -5.24
N GLY A 347 8.02 -25.31 -5.69
CA GLY A 347 6.81 -26.07 -5.29
C GLY A 347 5.57 -25.69 -6.10
N ARG A 348 4.41 -26.26 -5.72
CA ARG A 348 3.12 -25.86 -6.31
C ARG A 348 2.58 -24.62 -5.62
N VAL A 349 1.89 -23.78 -6.38
CA VAL A 349 1.22 -22.56 -5.93
C VAL A 349 -0.29 -22.82 -5.84
N LEU A 350 -0.80 -22.94 -4.62
CA LEU A 350 -2.20 -23.18 -4.31
C LEU A 350 -2.83 -21.87 -3.82
N VAL A 351 -3.94 -21.43 -4.39
CA VAL A 351 -4.45 -20.07 -4.16
C VAL A 351 -5.90 -20.10 -3.69
N ILE A 352 -6.19 -19.40 -2.60
CA ILE A 352 -7.55 -19.04 -2.19
C ILE A 352 -7.70 -17.55 -2.52
N PHE A 353 -8.45 -17.26 -3.58
CA PHE A 353 -8.63 -15.91 -4.09
C PHE A 353 -10.02 -15.38 -3.75
N GLN A 354 -10.09 -14.16 -3.21
CA GLN A 354 -11.35 -13.47 -2.98
C GLN A 354 -11.39 -12.18 -3.82
N PRO A 355 -12.24 -12.10 -4.85
CA PRO A 355 -12.44 -10.87 -5.60
C PRO A 355 -12.91 -9.75 -4.67
N HIS A 356 -12.46 -8.52 -4.91
CA HIS A 356 -12.81 -7.38 -4.08
C HIS A 356 -13.54 -6.31 -4.90
N ARG A 357 -14.78 -5.99 -4.47
CA ARG A 357 -15.79 -5.15 -5.15
C ARG A 357 -16.39 -5.77 -6.40
N TYR A 358 -17.69 -5.56 -6.58
CA TYR A 358 -18.43 -6.01 -7.76
C TYR A 358 -18.04 -5.18 -8.98
N SER A 359 -17.92 -3.86 -8.82
CA SER A 359 -17.52 -2.93 -9.89
C SER A 359 -16.20 -3.33 -10.56
N ARG A 360 -15.16 -3.63 -9.77
CA ARG A 360 -13.86 -4.09 -10.26
C ARG A 360 -13.94 -5.45 -10.95
N THR A 361 -14.65 -6.39 -10.33
CA THR A 361 -14.83 -7.74 -10.88
C THR A 361 -15.48 -7.68 -12.27
N ASP A 362 -16.44 -6.76 -12.46
CA ASP A 362 -17.12 -6.54 -13.73
C ASP A 362 -16.25 -5.81 -14.76
N ALA A 363 -15.52 -4.76 -14.34
CA ALA A 363 -14.71 -3.95 -15.24
C ALA A 363 -13.46 -4.66 -15.77
N LEU A 364 -12.93 -5.64 -15.02
CA LEU A 364 -11.66 -6.33 -15.29
C LEU A 364 -11.83 -7.84 -15.51
N ARG A 365 -13.02 -8.27 -15.98
CA ARG A 365 -13.34 -9.70 -16.17
C ARG A 365 -12.27 -10.41 -17.00
N GLU A 366 -11.90 -9.83 -18.14
CA GLU A 366 -10.94 -10.46 -19.07
C GLU A 366 -9.54 -10.56 -18.46
N GLU A 367 -9.12 -9.52 -17.76
CA GLU A 367 -7.82 -9.43 -17.11
C GLU A 367 -7.71 -10.43 -15.95
N PHE A 368 -8.78 -10.59 -15.14
CA PHE A 368 -8.86 -11.66 -14.15
C PHE A 368 -8.77 -13.05 -14.77
N GLY A 369 -9.36 -13.25 -15.96
CA GLY A 369 -9.24 -14.53 -16.66
C GLY A 369 -7.79 -14.94 -16.96
N ARG A 370 -6.90 -13.97 -17.16
CA ARG A 370 -5.50 -14.19 -17.60
C ARG A 370 -4.47 -14.15 -16.48
N CYS A 371 -4.82 -13.71 -15.26
CA CYS A 371 -3.83 -13.45 -14.21
C CYS A 371 -3.40 -14.69 -13.40
N PHE A 372 -4.03 -15.85 -13.56
CA PHE A 372 -3.78 -17.05 -12.74
C PHE A 372 -2.79 -18.06 -13.34
N GLY A 373 -2.02 -17.67 -14.35
CA GLY A 373 -1.15 -18.60 -15.11
C GLY A 373 -0.07 -19.30 -14.29
N ASP A 374 0.47 -18.65 -13.26
CA ASP A 374 1.51 -19.21 -12.39
C ASP A 374 0.96 -20.05 -11.22
N ALA A 375 -0.37 -20.12 -11.06
CA ALA A 375 -1.02 -20.95 -10.05
C ALA A 375 -1.22 -22.40 -10.54
N ASP A 376 -1.04 -23.36 -9.64
CA ASP A 376 -1.31 -24.78 -9.91
C ASP A 376 -2.77 -25.17 -9.57
N GLN A 377 -3.41 -24.45 -8.65
CA GLN A 377 -4.85 -24.55 -8.34
C GLN A 377 -5.34 -23.24 -7.72
N VAL A 378 -6.51 -22.78 -8.13
CA VAL A 378 -7.17 -21.60 -7.55
C VAL A 378 -8.58 -21.96 -7.10
N TRP A 379 -8.93 -21.58 -5.87
CA TRP A 379 -10.29 -21.57 -5.35
C TRP A 379 -10.75 -20.12 -5.25
N VAL A 380 -11.69 -19.73 -6.10
CA VAL A 380 -12.29 -18.40 -6.13
C VAL A 380 -13.51 -18.38 -5.21
N LEU A 381 -13.47 -17.50 -4.22
CA LEU A 381 -14.57 -17.24 -3.29
C LEU A 381 -15.58 -16.25 -3.89
N ASP A 382 -16.70 -16.06 -3.19
CA ASP A 382 -17.61 -14.96 -3.48
C ASP A 382 -16.95 -13.58 -3.34
N VAL A 383 -17.49 -12.62 -4.10
CA VAL A 383 -16.99 -11.24 -4.14
C VAL A 383 -17.15 -10.59 -2.76
N TYR A 384 -16.06 -10.06 -2.22
CA TYR A 384 -16.10 -9.20 -1.04
C TYR A 384 -16.65 -7.82 -1.44
N ALA A 385 -17.88 -7.52 -1.01
CA ALA A 385 -18.63 -6.34 -1.46
C ALA A 385 -17.97 -5.00 -1.11
N ALA A 386 -17.24 -4.90 0.00
CA ALA A 386 -16.62 -3.66 0.49
C ALA A 386 -17.58 -2.45 0.55
N GLY A 387 -18.87 -2.70 0.83
CA GLY A 387 -19.91 -1.67 0.92
C GLY A 387 -20.69 -1.42 -0.38
N GLU A 388 -20.34 -2.08 -1.49
CA GLU A 388 -21.09 -1.98 -2.75
C GLU A 388 -22.40 -2.77 -2.71
N THR A 389 -23.42 -2.24 -3.40
CA THR A 389 -24.61 -3.01 -3.75
C THR A 389 -24.23 -4.09 -4.78
N PRO A 390 -24.65 -5.35 -4.61
CA PRO A 390 -24.41 -6.40 -5.59
C PRO A 390 -24.85 -6.02 -7.00
N ILE A 391 -23.97 -6.23 -7.98
CA ILE A 391 -24.30 -6.05 -9.40
C ILE A 391 -24.88 -7.38 -9.93
N PRO A 392 -26.09 -7.39 -10.50
CA PRO A 392 -26.70 -8.61 -11.02
C PRO A 392 -25.78 -9.35 -12.01
N GLY A 393 -25.50 -10.62 -11.73
CA GLY A 393 -24.65 -11.47 -12.58
C GLY A 393 -23.13 -11.28 -12.37
N VAL A 394 -22.70 -10.48 -11.39
CA VAL A 394 -21.30 -10.36 -10.99
C VAL A 394 -21.09 -11.12 -9.68
N THR A 395 -20.39 -12.25 -9.74
CA THR A 395 -20.11 -13.12 -8.57
C THR A 395 -18.70 -13.71 -8.68
N GLY A 396 -18.30 -14.57 -7.74
CA GLY A 396 -17.05 -15.33 -7.88
C GLY A 396 -17.01 -16.19 -9.15
N HIS A 397 -18.17 -16.65 -9.64
CA HIS A 397 -18.28 -17.38 -10.90
C HIS A 397 -17.85 -16.55 -12.11
N THR A 398 -18.02 -15.23 -12.07
CA THR A 398 -17.58 -14.34 -13.15
C THR A 398 -16.08 -14.48 -13.44
N VAL A 399 -15.27 -14.58 -12.38
CA VAL A 399 -13.81 -14.77 -12.50
C VAL A 399 -13.49 -16.18 -13.02
N VAL A 400 -14.19 -17.19 -12.52
CA VAL A 400 -14.02 -18.59 -12.96
C VAL A 400 -14.37 -18.76 -14.44
N GLU A 401 -15.49 -18.19 -14.88
CA GLU A 401 -15.92 -18.22 -16.28
C GLU A 401 -14.92 -17.50 -17.19
N ALA A 402 -14.42 -16.34 -16.78
CA ALA A 402 -13.40 -15.62 -17.53
C ALA A 402 -12.07 -16.39 -17.63
N ALA A 403 -11.66 -17.07 -16.55
CA ALA A 403 -10.48 -17.92 -16.53
C ALA A 403 -10.66 -19.14 -17.46
N HIS A 404 -11.81 -19.80 -17.39
CA HIS A 404 -12.15 -20.92 -18.26
C HIS A 404 -12.21 -20.53 -19.75
N ALA A 405 -12.69 -19.32 -20.06
CA ALA A 405 -12.75 -18.81 -21.43
C ALA A 405 -11.35 -18.69 -22.09
N VAL A 406 -10.28 -18.55 -21.30
CA VAL A 406 -8.89 -18.55 -21.77
C VAL A 406 -8.15 -19.87 -21.47
N GLY A 407 -8.88 -20.92 -21.06
CA GLY A 407 -8.35 -22.28 -20.88
C GLY A 407 -7.81 -22.61 -19.48
N ALA A 408 -7.95 -21.73 -18.49
CA ALA A 408 -7.45 -21.93 -17.13
C ALA A 408 -8.42 -22.77 -16.26
N THR A 409 -8.59 -24.06 -16.58
CA THR A 409 -9.53 -24.98 -15.90
C THR A 409 -9.16 -25.33 -14.45
N HIS A 410 -7.95 -24.98 -14.01
CA HIS A 410 -7.49 -25.10 -12.62
C HIS A 410 -8.06 -24.02 -11.70
N VAL A 411 -8.82 -23.06 -12.23
CA VAL A 411 -9.51 -22.01 -11.47
C VAL A 411 -10.93 -22.47 -11.19
N THR A 412 -11.26 -22.80 -9.95
CA THR A 412 -12.58 -23.33 -9.57
C THR A 412 -13.28 -22.44 -8.56
N TYR A 413 -14.61 -22.49 -8.54
CA TYR A 413 -15.41 -21.77 -7.55
C TYR A 413 -15.46 -22.55 -6.22
N ALA A 414 -15.38 -21.83 -5.10
CA ALA A 414 -15.63 -22.37 -3.77
C ALA A 414 -16.62 -21.48 -3.02
N ALA A 415 -17.77 -22.07 -2.64
CA ALA A 415 -18.87 -21.34 -1.99
C ALA A 415 -18.54 -20.90 -0.55
N SER A 416 -17.49 -21.46 0.06
CA SER A 416 -17.16 -21.27 1.46
C SER A 416 -15.64 -21.13 1.66
N GLY A 417 -15.22 -20.05 2.32
CA GLY A 417 -13.83 -19.82 2.69
C GLY A 417 -13.22 -20.94 3.54
N PRO A 418 -13.89 -21.39 4.61
CA PRO A 418 -13.46 -22.56 5.38
C PRO A 418 -13.30 -23.85 4.55
N GLU A 419 -14.22 -24.11 3.60
CA GLU A 419 -14.11 -25.29 2.73
C GLU A 419 -12.91 -25.17 1.77
N ALA A 420 -12.68 -23.99 1.19
CA ALA A 420 -11.50 -23.72 0.38
C ALA A 420 -10.19 -23.90 1.17
N ALA A 421 -10.16 -23.42 2.42
CA ALA A 421 -9.01 -23.59 3.32
C ALA A 421 -8.71 -25.06 3.62
N ALA A 422 -9.75 -25.85 3.91
CA ALA A 422 -9.61 -27.30 4.13
C ALA A 422 -9.15 -28.03 2.86
N ALA A 423 -9.72 -27.69 1.69
CA ALA A 423 -9.34 -28.27 0.41
C ALA A 423 -7.89 -27.96 0.03
N ALA A 424 -7.46 -26.71 0.19
CA ALA A 424 -6.07 -26.29 -0.05
C ALA A 424 -5.09 -27.03 0.86
N ALA A 425 -5.39 -27.13 2.16
CA ALA A 425 -4.55 -27.85 3.12
C ALA A 425 -4.48 -29.36 2.82
N ALA A 426 -5.59 -29.97 2.41
CA ALA A 426 -5.63 -31.39 2.02
C ALA A 426 -4.85 -31.68 0.72
N ALA A 427 -4.88 -30.75 -0.24
CA ALA A 427 -4.18 -30.87 -1.51
C ALA A 427 -2.66 -30.64 -1.40
N ALA A 428 -2.20 -29.92 -0.36
CA ALA A 428 -0.82 -29.49 -0.21
C ALA A 428 0.17 -30.62 0.13
N LYS A 429 1.40 -30.44 -0.35
CA LYS A 429 2.56 -31.31 -0.12
C LYS A 429 3.74 -30.46 0.34
N SER A 430 4.71 -31.09 1.05
CA SER A 430 5.95 -30.42 1.44
C SER A 430 6.61 -29.73 0.25
N GLY A 431 7.00 -28.47 0.43
CA GLY A 431 7.53 -27.59 -0.62
C GLY A 431 6.49 -26.65 -1.23
N ASP A 432 5.19 -26.96 -1.15
CA ASP A 432 4.14 -26.12 -1.71
C ASP A 432 3.97 -24.80 -0.94
N VAL A 433 3.34 -23.83 -1.61
CA VAL A 433 2.88 -22.57 -1.02
C VAL A 433 1.37 -22.45 -1.19
N ILE A 434 0.69 -22.14 -0.09
CA ILE A 434 -0.73 -21.77 -0.08
C ILE A 434 -0.83 -20.26 0.11
N LEU A 435 -1.52 -19.59 -0.81
CA LEU A 435 -1.77 -18.15 -0.80
C LEU A 435 -3.20 -17.84 -0.40
N THR A 436 -3.39 -16.97 0.59
CA THR A 436 -4.63 -16.21 0.76
C THR A 436 -4.47 -14.87 0.05
N LEU A 437 -5.23 -14.64 -1.02
CA LEU A 437 -5.02 -13.52 -1.94
C LEU A 437 -6.28 -12.67 -2.06
N GLY A 438 -6.17 -11.39 -1.68
CA GLY A 438 -7.23 -10.40 -1.79
C GLY A 438 -7.22 -9.37 -0.68
N ALA A 439 -7.87 -8.23 -0.91
CA ALA A 439 -7.94 -7.11 0.03
C ALA A 439 -8.95 -7.33 1.17
N GLY A 440 -9.92 -8.24 0.98
CA GLY A 440 -11.01 -8.52 1.92
C GLY A 440 -10.60 -9.36 3.14
N ASP A 441 -11.54 -10.15 3.63
CA ASP A 441 -11.37 -10.97 4.82
C ASP A 441 -10.76 -12.36 4.57
N VAL A 442 -10.42 -12.67 3.31
CA VAL A 442 -9.63 -13.85 2.92
C VAL A 442 -8.35 -14.05 3.73
N SER A 443 -7.72 -12.96 4.19
CA SER A 443 -6.53 -13.00 5.06
C SER A 443 -6.74 -13.78 6.36
N LYS A 444 -7.98 -13.84 6.87
CA LYS A 444 -8.32 -14.63 8.08
C LYS A 444 -8.20 -16.13 7.83
N LEU A 445 -8.35 -16.58 6.59
CA LEU A 445 -8.27 -17.99 6.23
C LEU A 445 -6.85 -18.56 6.40
N GLY A 446 -5.81 -17.72 6.46
CA GLY A 446 -4.44 -18.17 6.71
C GLY A 446 -4.31 -18.98 8.00
N GLU A 447 -4.98 -18.55 9.07
CA GLU A 447 -5.01 -19.30 10.34
C GLU A 447 -5.80 -20.61 10.23
N HIS A 448 -6.89 -20.63 9.45
CA HIS A 448 -7.66 -21.84 9.20
C HIS A 448 -6.83 -22.88 8.44
N VAL A 449 -6.12 -22.46 7.40
CA VAL A 449 -5.18 -23.31 6.65
C VAL A 449 -4.11 -23.89 7.57
N LEU A 450 -3.46 -23.03 8.37
CA LEU A 450 -2.45 -23.49 9.35
C LEU A 450 -3.03 -24.49 10.36
N GLY A 451 -4.25 -24.26 10.83
CA GLY A 451 -4.98 -25.19 11.70
C GLY A 451 -5.20 -26.55 11.05
N HIS A 452 -5.69 -26.58 9.81
CA HIS A 452 -5.90 -27.83 9.07
C HIS A 452 -4.60 -28.58 8.78
N LEU A 453 -3.52 -27.87 8.42
CA LEU A 453 -2.21 -28.48 8.19
C LEU A 453 -1.66 -29.15 9.46
N ARG A 454 -1.89 -28.55 10.64
CA ARG A 454 -1.49 -29.13 11.94
C ARG A 454 -2.37 -30.34 12.30
N GLY A 455 -3.69 -30.23 12.14
CA GLY A 455 -4.65 -31.28 12.50
C GLY A 455 -4.60 -32.52 11.60
N GLY A 456 -4.19 -32.37 10.34
CA GLY A 456 -4.03 -33.49 9.41
C GLY A 456 -2.93 -34.50 9.77
N ALA A 457 -2.10 -34.20 10.77
CA ALA A 457 -1.02 -35.07 11.25
C ALA A 457 -1.50 -36.17 12.23
N GLU A 458 -2.57 -35.93 12.99
CA GLU A 458 -3.09 -36.93 13.94
C GLU A 458 -3.79 -38.09 13.23
N GLY A 459 -4.44 -37.83 12.08
CA GLY A 459 -5.12 -38.86 11.28
C GLY A 459 -4.21 -39.68 10.36
N ARG A 460 -2.94 -39.31 10.15
CA ARG A 460 -1.99 -40.06 9.29
C ARG A 460 -1.04 -40.98 10.08
N LYS A 461 -1.12 -40.96 11.42
CA LYS A 461 -0.37 -41.86 12.32
C LYS A 461 -1.22 -43.00 12.88
N ALA A 462 -2.49 -43.13 12.46
CA ALA A 462 -3.40 -44.19 12.85
C ALA A 462 -3.49 -45.29 11.79
#